data_AF-A0A948JBP3-F1
#
_entry.id   AF-A0A948JBP3-F1
#
_cell.length_a   1.000
_cell.length_b   1.000
_cell.length_c   1.000
_cell.angle_alpha   90.00
_cell.angle_beta   90.00
_cell.angle_gamma   90.00
#
_symmetry.space_group_name_H-M   'P 1'
#
loop_
_entity.id
_entity.type
_entity.pdbx_description
1 polymer ?
#
loop_
_entity_poly.entity_id
_entity_poly.type
_entity_poly.pdbx_seq_one_letter_code
_entity_poly.pdbx_strand_id
1 'polypeptide(L)'
;FNAALLSVRQASILLSASFRFHLTMNTLAVQLTLPLAGCAEDLHLQVTSLTTTVNLVALTRNAPCLAHTRKKEHKAPFQSVCENGLFR
;
A
#
# COMPACT_ATOMS: atom_id res chain seq x y z
N PHE A 1 41.36 -18.80 -46.98
CA PHE A 1 40.67 -19.65 -45.98
C PHE A 1 40.69 -19.11 -44.55
N ASN A 2 41.77 -18.49 -44.05
CA ASN A 2 41.83 -18.01 -42.66
C ASN A 2 40.87 -16.85 -42.30
N ALA A 3 40.56 -15.93 -43.22
CA ALA A 3 39.67 -14.80 -42.97
C ALA A 3 38.21 -15.20 -42.68
N ALA A 4 37.71 -16.24 -43.36
CA ALA A 4 36.35 -16.74 -43.15
C ALA A 4 36.19 -17.39 -41.76
N LEU A 5 37.20 -18.13 -41.32
CA LEU A 5 37.20 -18.75 -39.98
C LEU A 5 37.27 -17.71 -38.85
N LEU A 6 37.99 -16.60 -39.05
CA LEU A 6 38.02 -15.48 -38.11
C LEU A 6 36.63 -14.83 -37.97
N SER A 7 35.93 -14.62 -39.09
CA SER A 7 34.57 -14.06 -39.09
C SER A 7 33.57 -14.96 -38.34
N VAL A 8 33.65 -16.29 -38.52
CA VAL A 8 32.78 -17.25 -37.82
C VAL A 8 33.02 -17.22 -36.30
N ARG A 9 34.29 -17.17 -35.86
CA ARG A 9 34.63 -17.08 -34.44
C ARG A 9 34.11 -15.78 -33.83
N GLN A 10 34.27 -14.66 -34.53
CA GLN A 10 33.79 -13.37 -34.07
C GLN A 10 32.25 -13.32 -33.97
N ALA A 11 31.55 -13.81 -35.00
CA ALA A 11 30.09 -13.87 -35.01
C ALA A 11 29.56 -14.75 -33.87
N SER A 12 30.21 -15.89 -33.60
CA SER A 12 29.83 -16.78 -32.49
C SER A 12 30.03 -16.12 -31.12
N ILE A 13 31.12 -15.38 -30.92
CA ILE A 13 31.36 -14.62 -29.68
C ILE A 13 30.29 -13.55 -29.49
N LEU A 14 29.96 -12.80 -30.54
CA LEU A 14 28.91 -11.78 -30.49
C LEU A 14 27.54 -12.39 -30.20
N LEU A 15 27.20 -13.50 -30.85
CA LEU A 15 25.94 -14.20 -30.63
C LEU A 15 25.85 -14.75 -29.20
N SER A 16 26.95 -15.32 -28.69
CA SER A 16 27.05 -15.81 -27.31
C SER A 16 26.97 -14.68 -26.28
N ALA A 17 27.59 -13.53 -26.54
CA ALA A 17 27.51 -12.36 -25.67
C ALA A 17 26.10 -11.77 -25.64
N SER A 18 25.47 -11.61 -26.82
CA SER A 18 24.09 -11.12 -26.95
C SER A 18 23.10 -12.04 -26.24
N PHE A 19 23.21 -13.36 -26.45
CA PHE A 19 22.34 -14.32 -25.78
C PHE A 19 22.47 -14.27 -24.25
N ARG A 20 23.70 -14.22 -23.73
CA ARG A 20 23.94 -14.09 -22.28
C ARG A 20 23.42 -12.76 -21.72
N PHE A 21 23.53 -11.67 -22.48
CA PHE A 21 22.96 -10.39 -22.11
C PHE A 21 21.43 -10.46 -22.03
N HIS A 22 20.77 -11.02 -23.04
CA HIS A 22 19.32 -11.21 -23.04
C HIS A 22 18.83 -12.10 -21.88
N LEU A 23 19.54 -13.19 -21.59
CA LEU A 23 19.21 -14.04 -20.43
C LEU A 23 19.34 -13.28 -19.10
N THR A 24 20.39 -12.48 -18.95
CA THR A 24 20.61 -11.66 -17.75
C THR A 24 19.50 -10.61 -17.62
N MET A 25 19.17 -9.91 -18.71
CA MET A 25 18.11 -8.90 -18.73
C MET A 25 16.74 -9.52 -18.42
N ASN A 26 16.42 -10.68 -18.98
CA ASN A 26 15.18 -11.40 -18.69
C ASN A 26 15.12 -11.84 -17.22
N THR A 27 16.24 -12.30 -16.67
CA THR A 27 16.34 -12.69 -15.26
C THR A 27 16.12 -11.48 -14.35
N LEU A 28 16.74 -10.34 -14.66
CA LEU A 28 16.54 -9.10 -13.91
C LEU A 28 15.11 -8.59 -14.01
N ALA A 29 14.50 -8.66 -15.20
CA ALA A 29 13.11 -8.29 -15.38
C ALA A 29 12.20 -9.15 -14.48
N VAL A 30 12.37 -10.47 -14.47
CA VAL A 30 11.59 -11.36 -13.58
C VAL A 30 11.85 -11.07 -12.11
N GLN A 31 13.12 -10.88 -11.72
CA GLN A 31 13.50 -10.56 -10.34
C GLN A 31 12.97 -9.20 -9.86
N LEU A 32 12.68 -8.25 -10.76
CA LEU A 32 12.10 -6.96 -10.41
C LEU A 32 10.57 -6.99 -10.49
N THR A 33 10.01 -7.70 -11.47
CA THR A 33 8.56 -7.87 -11.61
C THR A 33 7.96 -8.64 -10.44
N LEU A 34 8.65 -9.65 -9.92
CA LEU A 34 8.12 -10.45 -8.81
C LEU A 34 7.98 -9.64 -7.49
N PRO A 35 9.00 -8.88 -7.03
CA PRO A 35 8.84 -7.93 -5.95
C PRO A 35 7.86 -6.82 -6.28
N LEU A 36 7.82 -6.31 -7.52
CA LEU A 36 6.90 -5.22 -7.87
C LEU A 36 5.44 -5.66 -7.80
N ALA A 37 5.12 -6.89 -8.22
CA ALA A 37 3.79 -7.47 -8.07
C ALA A 37 3.41 -7.63 -6.58
N GLY A 38 4.30 -8.20 -5.76
CA GLY A 38 4.07 -8.34 -4.32
C GLY A 38 3.99 -7.00 -3.58
N CYS A 39 4.82 -6.03 -3.94
CA CYS A 39 4.80 -4.68 -3.38
C CYS A 39 3.53 -3.92 -3.78
N ALA A 40 3.04 -4.07 -5.02
CA ALA A 40 1.81 -3.41 -5.46
C ALA A 40 0.58 -3.92 -4.69
N GLU A 41 0.52 -5.23 -4.45
CA GLU A 41 -0.52 -5.87 -3.64
C GLU A 41 -0.44 -5.43 -2.16
N ASP A 42 0.76 -5.44 -1.58
CA ASP A 42 1.00 -5.03 -0.19
C ASP A 42 0.72 -3.54 0.04
N LEU A 43 1.13 -2.67 -0.90
CA LEU A 43 0.80 -1.24 -0.88
C LEU A 43 -0.71 -1.01 -0.93
N HIS A 44 -1.45 -1.77 -1.76
CA HIS A 44 -2.91 -1.65 -1.82
C HIS A 44 -3.57 -2.05 -0.49
N LEU A 45 -3.11 -3.14 0.14
CA LEU A 45 -3.56 -3.58 1.45
C LEU A 45 -3.23 -2.57 2.56
N GLN A 46 -2.01 -2.03 2.56
CA GLN A 46 -1.56 -1.06 3.55
C GLN A 46 -2.29 0.29 3.41
N VAL A 47 -2.49 0.79 2.19
CA VAL A 47 -3.26 2.01 1.92
C VAL A 47 -4.73 1.83 2.29
N THR A 48 -5.32 0.67 1.98
CA THR A 48 -6.71 0.37 2.37
C THR A 48 -6.84 0.32 3.88
N SER A 49 -5.97 -0.42 4.58
CA SER A 49 -5.97 -0.54 6.04
C SER A 49 -5.77 0.81 6.73
N LEU A 50 -4.83 1.63 6.25
CA LEU A 50 -4.61 2.99 6.74
C LEU A 50 -5.86 3.86 6.53
N THR A 51 -6.45 3.83 5.32
CA THR A 51 -7.65 4.60 4.99
C THR A 51 -8.83 4.20 5.85
N THR A 52 -9.05 2.89 6.06
CA THR A 52 -10.10 2.38 6.94
C THR A 52 -9.87 2.81 8.39
N THR A 53 -8.62 2.78 8.86
CA THR A 53 -8.25 3.20 10.22
C THR A 53 -8.48 4.69 10.41
N VAL A 54 -8.07 5.53 9.47
CA VAL A 54 -8.28 6.99 9.51
C VAL A 54 -9.78 7.30 9.50
N ASN A 55 -10.56 6.63 8.66
CA ASN A 55 -12.01 6.81 8.61
C ASN A 55 -12.70 6.36 9.91
N LEU A 56 -12.29 5.26 10.51
CA LEU A 56 -12.80 4.81 11.82
C LEU A 56 -12.46 5.80 12.93
N VAL A 57 -11.21 6.27 12.98
CA VAL A 57 -10.78 7.27 13.96
C VAL A 57 -11.56 8.57 13.80
N ALA A 58 -11.76 9.02 12.56
CA ALA A 58 -12.59 10.19 12.26
C ALA A 58 -14.05 9.97 12.65
N LEU A 59 -14.64 8.82 12.31
CA LEU A 59 -16.01 8.48 12.69
C LEU A 59 -16.18 8.44 14.21
N THR A 60 -15.20 7.89 14.93
CA THR A 60 -15.25 7.78 16.41
C THR A 60 -15.10 9.14 17.08
N ARG A 61 -14.25 10.02 16.52
CA ARG A 61 -14.09 11.41 17.01
C ARG A 61 -15.29 12.30 16.67
N ASN A 62 -15.95 12.04 15.54
CA ASN A 62 -17.09 12.81 15.06
C ASN A 62 -18.44 12.19 15.45
N ALA A 63 -18.45 11.01 16.09
CA ALA A 63 -19.67 10.38 16.55
C ALA A 63 -20.31 11.32 17.58
N PRO A 64 -21.50 11.87 17.30
CA PRO A 64 -22.19 12.68 18.29
C PRO A 64 -22.45 11.75 19.46
N CYS A 65 -22.04 12.18 20.65
CA CYS A 65 -22.35 11.47 21.89
C CYS A 65 -23.82 11.08 21.81
N LEU A 66 -24.16 9.79 21.88
CA LEU A 66 -25.53 9.29 21.97
C LEU A 66 -26.14 9.64 23.34
N ALA A 67 -25.87 10.85 23.82
CA ALA A 67 -26.43 11.44 25.02
C ALA A 67 -27.68 12.21 24.61
N HIS A 68 -28.82 11.51 24.77
CA HIS A 68 -30.14 12.07 25.02
C HIS A 68 -30.92 12.66 23.84
N THR A 69 -31.93 11.91 23.39
CA THR A 69 -33.32 12.43 23.33
C THR A 69 -34.34 11.32 23.68
N ARG A 70 -34.41 10.88 24.95
CA ARG A 70 -35.66 10.27 25.45
C ARG A 70 -36.55 11.41 25.94
N LYS A 71 -37.41 11.84 25.00
CA LYS A 71 -38.60 12.67 25.16
C LYS A 71 -39.32 12.39 26.48
N LYS A 72 -39.48 13.40 27.35
CA LYS A 72 -40.76 13.99 27.81
C LYS A 72 -40.54 14.95 29.00
N GLU A 73 -40.97 16.19 28.77
CA GLU A 73 -41.61 17.15 29.67
C GLU A 73 -41.52 16.88 31.19
N HIS A 74 -40.72 17.67 31.91
CA HIS A 74 -41.18 18.57 32.98
C HIS A 74 -40.04 19.45 33.51
N LYS A 75 -40.46 20.64 33.93
CA LYS A 75 -39.73 21.87 34.31
C LYS A 75 -38.87 21.72 35.57
N ALA A 76 -37.55 22.00 35.52
CA ALA A 76 -36.73 22.63 36.58
C ALA A 76 -35.21 22.67 36.23
N PRO A 77 -34.41 23.58 36.83
CA PRO A 77 -33.18 24.09 36.23
C PRO A 77 -31.93 23.64 36.99
N PHE A 78 -31.13 22.71 36.46
CA PHE A 78 -29.74 22.57 36.86
C PHE A 78 -28.92 22.04 35.67
N GLN A 79 -28.08 22.93 35.11
CA GLN A 79 -27.01 22.58 34.19
C GLN A 79 -25.99 21.70 34.93
N SER A 80 -25.87 20.43 34.55
CA SER A 80 -24.66 19.66 34.86
C SER A 80 -23.64 19.91 33.74
N VAL A 81 -22.50 20.47 34.11
CA VAL A 81 -21.34 20.63 33.22
C VAL A 81 -20.49 19.39 33.37
N CYS A 82 -20.31 18.62 32.29
CA CYS A 82 -19.33 17.54 32.25
C CYS A 82 -17.93 18.13 32.03
N GLU A 83 -17.20 18.42 33.11
CA GLU A 83 -15.74 18.46 33.01
C GLU A 83 -15.18 17.08 33.36
N ASN A 84 -14.47 16.48 32.40
CA ASN A 84 -13.63 15.29 32.60
C ASN A 84 -14.36 14.05 33.16
N GLY A 85 -15.64 13.86 32.81
CA GLY A 85 -16.32 12.56 32.95
C GLY A 85 -16.69 12.14 34.36
N LEU A 86 -16.65 13.03 35.35
CA LEU A 86 -17.18 12.77 36.70
C LEU A 86 -18.35 13.70 36.99
N PHE A 87 -19.58 13.18 36.91
CA PHE A 87 -20.78 13.93 37.26
C PHE A 87 -20.76 14.24 38.77
N ARG A 88 -20.82 15.53 39.12
CA ARG A 88 -21.02 16.00 40.49
C ARG A 88 -22.27 16.85 40.57
#